data_AF-A0A518BD67-F1
#
_entry.id   AF-A0A518BD67-F1
#
_cell.length_a   1.000
_cell.length_b   1.000
_cell.length_c   1.000
_cell.angle_alpha   90.00
_cell.angle_beta   90.00
_cell.angle_gamma   90.00
#
_symmetry.space_group_name_H-M   'P 1'
#
loop_
_entity.id
_entity.type
_entity.pdbx_description
1 polymer ?
#
loop_
_entity_poly.entity_id
_entity_poly.type
_entity_poly.pdbx_seq_one_letter_code
_entity_poly.pdbx_strand_id
1 'polypeptide(L)'
;MSSFSPAPDPFGQIEAIIARDPGHRGIAPLLLPGSVAAAAHSLVDAEHVLLITGFFIERAGACETDGLGGTAALRHALSALDVPTIIVSDRFCEPVMRAAGFDDMVLYPDAFPLVRAPSHGVAIERVGRHQDGTYRSMRGTDITAMTGPVDELFLDPGDSITIGIGDGGNEMGMGKVRERVIDSIPRGPQIATIVPAHHLLVAGTGDWGAWGLVAGLSLVVGRSLLPSVEQARGWLDRFVAAGAVDPFSLVAEARVDGLSWEVGAALLRDLHRVVDAELGA
;
A
#
# COMPACT_ATOMS: atom_id res chain seq x y z
N MET A 1 -43.26 -2.34 14.81
CA MET A 1 -42.16 -1.38 14.65
C MET A 1 -40.99 -2.15 14.06
N SER A 2 -40.83 -2.08 12.74
CA SER A 2 -39.69 -2.74 12.08
C SER A 2 -38.44 -1.99 12.50
N SER A 3 -37.54 -2.65 13.23
CA SER A 3 -36.23 -2.11 13.54
C SER A 3 -35.45 -2.03 12.24
N PHE A 4 -35.48 -0.87 11.57
CA PHE A 4 -34.47 -0.50 10.59
C PHE A 4 -33.14 -0.45 11.36
N SER A 5 -32.41 -1.56 11.38
CA SER A 5 -30.97 -1.46 11.56
C SER A 5 -30.47 -0.81 10.27
N PRO A 6 -29.79 0.34 10.31
CA PRO A 6 -29.16 0.87 9.11
C PRO A 6 -28.28 -0.24 8.52
N ALA A 7 -28.30 -0.37 7.18
CA ALA A 7 -27.34 -1.23 6.51
C ALA A 7 -25.93 -0.85 7.01
N PRO A 8 -25.06 -1.83 7.30
CA PRO A 8 -23.73 -1.53 7.82
C PRO A 8 -22.98 -0.63 6.83
N ASP A 9 -22.36 0.43 7.32
CA ASP A 9 -21.57 1.38 6.52
C ASP A 9 -20.55 0.61 5.64
N PRO A 10 -20.66 0.68 4.30
CA PRO A 10 -19.81 -0.12 3.41
C PRO A 10 -18.33 0.27 3.53
N PHE A 11 -18.00 1.52 3.84
CA PHE A 11 -16.62 1.92 4.11
C PHE A 11 -16.07 1.28 5.37
N GLY A 12 -16.84 1.31 6.47
CA GLY A 12 -16.49 0.61 7.71
C GLY A 12 -16.33 -0.90 7.51
N GLN A 13 -17.12 -1.53 6.63
CA GLN A 13 -16.95 -2.94 6.27
C GLN A 13 -15.63 -3.19 5.54
N ILE A 14 -15.29 -2.36 4.56
CA ILE A 14 -14.00 -2.44 3.84
C ILE A 14 -12.83 -2.29 4.82
N GLU A 15 -12.89 -1.29 5.71
CA GLU A 15 -11.87 -1.08 6.75
C GLU A 15 -11.70 -2.30 7.65
N ALA A 16 -12.81 -2.89 8.11
CA ALA A 16 -12.76 -4.10 8.94
C ALA A 16 -12.19 -5.31 8.19
N ILE A 17 -12.36 -5.39 6.87
CA ILE A 17 -11.80 -6.47 6.04
C ILE A 17 -10.28 -6.32 5.91
N ILE A 18 -9.79 -5.13 5.55
CA ILE A 18 -8.35 -4.89 5.34
C ILE A 18 -7.57 -4.87 6.65
N ALA A 19 -8.21 -4.54 7.77
CA ALA A 19 -7.61 -4.54 9.11
C ALA A 19 -7.47 -5.92 9.75
N ARG A 20 -7.90 -6.99 9.06
CA ARG A 20 -7.67 -8.37 9.55
C ARG A 20 -6.18 -8.63 9.62
N ASP A 21 -5.75 -9.25 10.72
CA ASP A 21 -4.33 -9.48 11.01
C ASP A 21 -4.06 -10.96 11.31
N PRO A 22 -4.19 -11.86 10.31
CA PRO A 22 -3.86 -13.28 10.50
C PRO A 22 -2.36 -13.52 10.69
N GLY A 23 -1.52 -12.55 10.31
CA GLY A 23 -0.07 -12.56 10.56
C GLY A 23 0.31 -12.19 12.00
N HIS A 24 -0.65 -11.73 12.82
CA HIS A 24 -0.44 -11.28 14.18
C HIS A 24 0.63 -10.18 14.30
N ARG A 25 0.63 -9.24 13.34
CA ARG A 25 1.50 -8.06 13.29
C ARG A 25 1.23 -7.08 14.44
N GLY A 26 0.02 -7.09 15.00
CA GLY A 26 -0.35 -6.23 16.13
C GLY A 26 -0.79 -4.83 15.71
N ILE A 27 -1.33 -4.68 14.49
CA ILE A 27 -1.68 -3.38 13.89
C ILE A 27 -2.92 -2.70 14.47
N ALA A 28 -3.74 -3.43 15.25
CA ALA A 28 -5.02 -2.93 15.76
C ALA A 28 -4.94 -1.54 16.46
N PRO A 29 -3.92 -1.23 17.28
CA PRO A 29 -3.78 0.08 17.91
C PRO A 29 -3.48 1.25 16.94
N LEU A 30 -3.03 0.92 15.73
CA LEU A 30 -2.66 1.88 14.68
C LEU A 30 -3.84 2.27 13.77
N LEU A 31 -4.93 1.49 13.80
CA LEU A 31 -6.08 1.69 12.92
C LEU A 31 -6.73 3.07 13.14
N LEU A 32 -7.08 3.72 12.03
CA LEU A 32 -7.75 5.02 11.99
C LEU A 32 -9.12 4.87 11.30
N PRO A 33 -10.24 4.97 12.03
CA PRO A 33 -11.57 4.87 11.43
C PRO A 33 -11.84 5.95 10.37
N GLY A 34 -12.50 5.58 9.27
CA GLY A 34 -12.87 6.48 8.17
C GLY A 34 -11.73 6.84 7.21
N SER A 35 -10.58 6.18 7.34
CA SER A 35 -9.41 6.40 6.47
C SER A 35 -9.64 5.97 5.03
N VAL A 36 -10.35 4.86 4.79
CA VAL A 36 -10.66 4.40 3.43
C VAL A 36 -11.57 5.40 2.74
N ALA A 37 -12.63 5.87 3.42
CA ALA A 37 -13.55 6.86 2.88
C ALA A 37 -12.83 8.17 2.54
N ALA A 38 -12.03 8.70 3.47
CA ALA A 38 -11.32 9.95 3.27
C ALA A 38 -10.32 9.88 2.10
N ALA A 39 -9.53 8.80 2.02
CA ALA A 39 -8.58 8.60 0.92
C ALA A 39 -9.28 8.38 -0.43
N ALA A 40 -10.32 7.55 -0.47
CA ALA A 40 -11.09 7.30 -1.69
C ALA A 40 -11.73 8.58 -2.24
N HIS A 41 -12.32 9.41 -1.38
CA HIS A 41 -12.89 10.69 -1.79
C HIS A 41 -11.83 11.64 -2.34
N SER A 42 -10.63 11.71 -1.74
CA SER A 42 -9.55 12.56 -2.26
C SER A 42 -9.14 12.17 -3.69
N LEU A 43 -9.12 10.87 -4.00
CA LEU A 43 -8.70 10.36 -5.31
C LEU A 43 -9.69 10.62 -6.45
N VAL A 44 -10.91 11.08 -6.17
CA VAL A 44 -11.89 11.42 -7.22
C VAL A 44 -11.40 12.59 -8.07
N ASP A 45 -10.74 13.56 -7.44
CA ASP A 45 -10.22 14.76 -8.09
C ASP A 45 -8.76 14.58 -8.54
N ALA A 46 -8.28 13.33 -8.64
CA ALA A 46 -6.91 13.06 -9.01
C ALA A 46 -6.65 13.32 -10.50
N GLU A 47 -5.79 14.31 -10.79
CA GLU A 47 -5.31 14.56 -12.16
C GLU A 47 -4.14 13.65 -12.59
N HIS A 48 -3.17 13.39 -11.71
CA HIS A 48 -2.00 12.57 -11.99
C HIS A 48 -1.38 12.06 -10.69
N VAL A 49 -1.18 10.74 -10.61
CA VAL A 49 -0.89 10.05 -9.35
C VAL A 49 0.48 9.38 -9.39
N LEU A 50 1.27 9.56 -8.33
CA LEU A 50 2.48 8.79 -8.11
C LEU A 50 2.19 7.58 -7.25
N LEU A 51 2.57 6.41 -7.73
CA LEU A 51 2.51 5.17 -6.97
C LEU A 51 3.94 4.84 -6.53
N ILE A 52 4.21 4.99 -5.24
CA ILE A 52 5.54 4.82 -4.66
C ILE A 52 5.55 3.49 -3.91
N THR A 53 6.38 2.55 -4.35
CA THR A 53 6.40 1.19 -3.77
C THR A 53 7.78 0.55 -3.85
N GLY A 54 7.89 -0.66 -3.32
CA GLY A 54 9.07 -1.49 -3.33
C GLY A 54 9.83 -1.40 -2.02
N PHE A 55 10.08 -2.55 -1.41
CA PHE A 55 10.84 -2.70 -0.19
C PHE A 55 11.93 -3.76 -0.41
N PHE A 56 13.19 -3.37 -0.24
CA PHE A 56 14.30 -4.29 -0.47
C PHE A 56 14.61 -5.14 0.77
N ILE A 57 14.59 -6.46 0.60
CA ILE A 57 14.91 -7.43 1.65
C ILE A 57 16.37 -7.81 1.55
N GLU A 58 17.22 -7.12 2.32
CA GLU A 58 18.69 -7.32 2.35
C GLU A 58 19.09 -8.81 2.42
N ARG A 59 18.42 -9.58 3.29
CA ARG A 59 18.74 -11.00 3.52
C ARG A 59 18.46 -11.90 2.32
N ALA A 60 17.57 -11.48 1.42
CA ALA A 60 17.22 -12.18 0.20
C ALA A 60 17.87 -11.55 -1.04
N GLY A 61 18.33 -10.30 -0.93
CA GLY A 61 18.91 -9.56 -2.05
C GLY A 61 17.90 -9.19 -3.14
N ALA A 62 16.62 -9.04 -2.77
CA ALA A 62 15.52 -8.80 -3.71
C ALA A 62 14.42 -7.91 -3.12
N CYS A 63 13.60 -7.31 -3.99
CA CYS A 63 12.35 -6.65 -3.60
C CYS A 63 11.36 -7.67 -3.03
N GLU A 64 10.60 -7.29 -2.00
CA GLU A 64 9.52 -8.14 -1.51
C GLU A 64 8.28 -8.14 -2.41
N THR A 65 7.37 -9.08 -2.14
CA THR A 65 6.11 -9.22 -2.86
C THR A 65 5.03 -8.22 -2.41
N ASP A 66 5.03 -7.79 -1.14
CA ASP A 66 4.03 -6.84 -0.64
C ASP A 66 4.19 -5.44 -1.25
N GLY A 67 3.05 -4.78 -1.42
CA GLY A 67 2.88 -3.50 -2.10
C GLY A 67 2.86 -3.57 -3.63
N LEU A 68 3.43 -4.63 -4.25
CA LEU A 68 3.42 -4.77 -5.70
C LEU A 68 2.01 -5.08 -6.24
N GLY A 69 1.24 -5.92 -5.55
CA GLY A 69 -0.14 -6.25 -5.93
C GLY A 69 -1.10 -5.09 -5.73
N GLY A 70 -0.88 -4.31 -4.68
CA GLY A 70 -1.58 -3.06 -4.40
C GLY A 70 -1.28 -2.00 -5.45
N THR A 71 -0.01 -1.85 -5.84
CA THR A 71 0.41 -0.94 -6.90
C THR A 71 -0.23 -1.30 -8.24
N ALA A 72 -0.24 -2.58 -8.61
CA ALA A 72 -0.89 -3.05 -9.83
C ALA A 72 -2.40 -2.80 -9.82
N ALA A 73 -3.06 -3.02 -8.68
CA ALA A 73 -4.50 -2.77 -8.51
C ALA A 73 -4.86 -1.29 -8.63
N LEU A 74 -4.13 -0.40 -7.93
CA LEU A 74 -4.36 1.04 -8.01
C LEU A 74 -4.07 1.58 -9.41
N ARG A 75 -2.98 1.15 -10.04
CA ARG A 75 -2.68 1.51 -11.43
C ARG A 75 -3.80 1.10 -12.38
N HIS A 76 -4.31 -0.12 -12.23
CA HIS A 76 -5.41 -0.63 -13.04
C HIS A 76 -6.70 0.19 -12.82
N ALA A 77 -7.07 0.45 -11.58
CA ALA A 77 -8.26 1.22 -11.21
C ALA A 77 -8.19 2.67 -11.73
N LEU A 78 -7.06 3.36 -11.52
CA LEU A 78 -6.85 4.73 -11.98
C LEU A 78 -6.80 4.82 -13.50
N SER A 79 -6.18 3.85 -14.18
CA SER A 79 -6.23 3.78 -15.64
C SER A 79 -7.65 3.60 -16.17
N ALA A 80 -8.53 2.88 -15.48
CA ALA A 80 -9.93 2.75 -15.88
C ALA A 80 -10.72 4.07 -15.72
N LEU A 81 -10.22 5.00 -14.91
CA LEU A 81 -10.75 6.35 -14.72
C LEU A 81 -10.01 7.41 -15.57
N ASP A 82 -9.16 6.98 -16.51
CA ASP A 82 -8.32 7.86 -17.33
C ASP A 82 -7.37 8.76 -16.51
N VAL A 83 -7.02 8.35 -15.29
CA VAL A 83 -6.07 9.06 -14.42
C VAL A 83 -4.66 8.50 -14.66
N PRO A 84 -3.72 9.29 -15.20
CA PRO A 84 -2.35 8.85 -15.44
C PRO A 84 -1.62 8.55 -14.12
N THR A 85 -0.82 7.49 -14.15
CA THR A 85 0.00 7.05 -13.02
C THR A 85 1.46 6.95 -13.41
N ILE A 86 2.35 7.29 -12.49
CA ILE A 86 3.79 7.06 -12.60
C ILE A 86 4.22 6.23 -11.40
N ILE A 87 4.83 5.07 -11.65
CA ILE A 87 5.39 4.24 -10.57
C ILE A 87 6.79 4.72 -10.24
N VAL A 88 7.04 5.01 -8.97
CA VAL A 88 8.34 5.46 -8.45
C VAL A 88 8.89 4.41 -7.49
N SER A 89 10.15 4.05 -7.66
CA SER A 89 10.90 3.24 -6.70
C SER A 89 12.38 3.60 -6.73
N ASP A 90 13.24 2.70 -6.26
CA ASP A 90 14.69 2.85 -6.28
C ASP A 90 15.40 1.73 -7.06
N ARG A 91 16.71 1.92 -7.26
CA ARG A 91 17.57 1.02 -8.02
C ARG A 91 17.67 -0.40 -7.48
N PHE A 92 17.34 -0.63 -6.21
CA PHE A 92 17.47 -1.95 -5.59
C PHE A 92 16.26 -2.83 -5.91
N CYS A 93 15.08 -2.22 -5.99
CA CYS A 93 13.87 -2.91 -6.42
C CYS A 93 13.69 -2.92 -7.95
N GLU A 94 14.37 -2.03 -8.68
CA GLU A 94 14.25 -1.88 -10.13
C GLU A 94 14.29 -3.20 -10.93
N PRO A 95 15.27 -4.11 -10.75
CA PRO A 95 15.34 -5.30 -11.60
C PRO A 95 14.10 -6.19 -11.51
N VAL A 96 13.60 -6.39 -10.28
CA VAL A 96 12.40 -7.18 -10.02
C VAL A 96 11.16 -6.45 -10.52
N MET A 97 11.04 -5.16 -10.22
CA MET A 97 9.86 -4.37 -10.60
C MET A 97 9.70 -4.22 -12.12
N ARG A 98 10.78 -4.01 -12.87
CA ARG A 98 10.71 -4.00 -14.34
C ARG A 98 10.31 -5.37 -14.87
N ALA A 99 10.97 -6.45 -14.44
CA ALA A 99 10.62 -7.81 -14.86
C ALA A 99 9.17 -8.21 -14.47
N ALA A 100 8.61 -7.62 -13.41
CA ALA A 100 7.23 -7.77 -12.99
C ALA A 100 6.20 -7.05 -13.89
N GLY A 101 6.65 -6.24 -14.86
CA GLY A 101 5.80 -5.50 -15.80
C GLY A 101 5.60 -4.03 -15.43
N PHE A 102 6.43 -3.47 -14.55
CA PHE A 102 6.50 -2.02 -14.30
C PHE A 102 7.62 -1.38 -15.13
N ASP A 103 7.69 -1.71 -16.42
CA ASP A 103 8.77 -1.31 -17.34
C ASP A 103 8.92 0.21 -17.50
N ASP A 104 7.86 0.97 -17.23
CA ASP A 104 7.82 2.42 -17.31
C ASP A 104 8.01 3.12 -15.94
N MET A 105 8.40 2.36 -14.91
CA MET A 105 8.76 2.93 -13.62
C MET A 105 9.95 3.90 -13.74
N VAL A 106 9.94 4.91 -12.86
CA VAL A 106 11.00 5.90 -12.75
C VAL A 106 11.79 5.70 -11.46
N LEU A 107 13.10 5.94 -11.53
CA LEU A 107 13.99 5.84 -10.37
C LEU A 107 14.13 7.19 -9.69
N TYR A 108 14.02 7.18 -8.37
CA TYR A 108 14.38 8.31 -7.54
C TYR A 108 15.89 8.31 -7.20
N PRO A 109 16.59 9.46 -7.17
CA PRO A 109 16.11 10.81 -7.48
C PRO A 109 16.17 11.17 -8.97
N ASP A 110 16.88 10.39 -9.79
CA ASP A 110 17.33 10.80 -11.13
C ASP A 110 16.19 11.20 -12.08
N ALA A 111 15.06 10.52 -11.99
CA ALA A 111 13.89 10.80 -12.82
C ALA A 111 12.77 11.56 -12.09
N PHE A 112 12.91 11.83 -10.78
CA PHE A 112 11.89 12.53 -9.98
C PHE A 112 11.57 13.96 -10.47
N PRO A 113 12.54 14.76 -10.95
CA PRO A 113 12.25 16.07 -11.55
C PRO A 113 11.39 16.04 -12.81
N LEU A 114 11.15 14.87 -13.42
CA LEU A 114 10.26 14.67 -14.57
C LEU A 114 8.79 14.49 -14.14
N VAL A 115 8.58 14.26 -12.85
CA VAL A 115 7.31 13.87 -12.24
C VAL A 115 6.61 15.08 -11.59
N ARG A 116 6.96 16.31 -12.02
CA ARG A 116 6.67 17.55 -11.27
C ARG A 116 5.20 17.70 -10.88
N ALA A 117 5.00 18.03 -9.62
CA ALA A 117 3.74 18.49 -9.02
C ALA A 117 2.56 17.52 -9.20
N PRO A 118 2.65 16.26 -8.75
CA PRO A 118 1.52 15.33 -8.81
C PRO A 118 0.30 15.88 -8.07
N SER A 119 -0.92 15.55 -8.51
CA SER A 119 -2.09 15.84 -7.67
C SER A 119 -2.06 14.95 -6.42
N HIS A 120 -1.59 13.70 -6.56
CA HIS A 120 -1.50 12.74 -5.47
C HIS A 120 -0.19 11.94 -5.45
N GLY A 121 0.30 11.64 -4.25
CA GLY A 121 1.31 10.61 -4.00
C GLY A 121 0.74 9.51 -3.13
N VAL A 122 0.77 8.26 -3.59
CA VAL A 122 0.33 7.08 -2.84
C VAL A 122 1.54 6.19 -2.58
N ALA A 123 1.93 6.08 -1.31
CA ALA A 123 2.98 5.15 -0.87
C ALA A 123 2.36 3.83 -0.44
N ILE A 124 2.85 2.73 -0.99
CA ILE A 124 2.31 1.38 -0.79
C ILE A 124 3.47 0.49 -0.40
N GLU A 125 3.53 0.13 0.88
CA GLU A 125 4.61 -0.69 1.44
C GLU A 125 6.00 -0.13 1.12
N ARG A 126 6.15 1.17 1.39
CA ARG A 126 7.41 1.87 1.16
C ARG A 126 7.94 2.42 2.47
N VAL A 127 9.15 2.01 2.86
CA VAL A 127 9.83 2.53 4.05
C VAL A 127 9.99 4.06 4.02
N GLY A 128 9.72 4.70 5.15
CA GLY A 128 10.00 6.13 5.38
C GLY A 128 11.15 6.32 6.36
N ARG A 129 11.80 7.48 6.32
CA ARG A 129 12.91 7.79 7.22
C ARG A 129 12.47 7.86 8.69
N HIS A 130 13.32 7.33 9.55
CA HIS A 130 13.29 7.50 10.99
C HIS A 130 13.81 8.89 11.39
N GLN A 131 13.66 9.29 12.66
CA GLN A 131 13.99 10.64 13.15
C GLN A 131 15.48 11.03 13.00
N ASP A 132 16.37 10.04 12.92
CA ASP A 132 17.81 10.23 12.72
C ASP A 132 18.21 10.23 11.23
N GLY A 133 17.23 10.23 10.33
CA GLY A 133 17.44 10.22 8.88
C GLY A 133 17.75 8.84 8.28
N THR A 134 17.80 7.78 9.10
CA THR A 134 18.01 6.41 8.61
C THR A 134 16.70 5.78 8.14
N TYR A 135 16.79 4.78 7.26
CA TYR A 135 15.66 3.91 6.90
C TYR A 135 15.81 2.59 7.63
N ARG A 136 14.72 2.08 8.20
CA ARG A 136 14.80 0.89 9.06
C ARG A 136 13.83 -0.19 8.62
N SER A 137 14.29 -1.44 8.64
CA SER A 137 13.39 -2.59 8.53
C SER A 137 12.59 -2.81 9.81
N MET A 138 11.59 -3.69 9.78
CA MET A 138 10.88 -4.15 10.98
C MET A 138 11.79 -4.80 12.05
N ARG A 139 13.02 -5.18 11.66
CA ARG A 139 14.05 -5.68 12.59
C ARG A 139 14.87 -4.54 13.22
N GLY A 140 14.60 -3.27 12.91
CA GLY A 140 15.41 -2.14 13.37
C GLY A 140 16.79 -2.05 12.71
N THR A 141 17.08 -2.93 11.74
CA THR A 141 18.30 -2.87 10.92
C THR A 141 18.24 -1.61 10.07
N ASP A 142 19.33 -0.85 10.07
CA ASP A 142 19.53 0.27 9.16
C ASP A 142 19.70 -0.27 7.73
N ILE A 143 18.77 0.09 6.86
CA ILE A 143 18.73 -0.28 5.45
C ILE A 143 18.99 0.92 4.52
N THR A 144 19.47 2.05 5.06
CA THR A 144 19.67 3.30 4.31
C THR A 144 20.52 3.12 3.05
N ALA A 145 21.55 2.26 3.09
CA ALA A 145 22.38 1.99 1.92
C ALA A 145 21.62 1.34 0.75
N MET A 146 20.47 0.73 1.04
CA MET A 146 19.61 -0.02 0.10
C MET A 146 18.28 0.68 -0.16
N THR A 147 18.12 1.93 0.27
CA THR A 147 16.86 2.66 0.17
C THR A 147 17.08 4.01 -0.50
N GLY A 148 16.41 4.24 -1.63
CA GLY A 148 16.33 5.59 -2.21
C GLY A 148 15.46 6.53 -1.34
N PRO A 149 15.82 7.81 -1.15
CA PRO A 149 15.07 8.73 -0.28
C PRO A 149 13.81 9.29 -0.94
N VAL A 150 12.90 8.40 -1.37
CA VAL A 150 11.66 8.73 -2.11
C VAL A 150 10.60 9.44 -1.23
N ASP A 151 10.85 9.50 0.08
CA ASP A 151 9.95 10.07 1.08
C ASP A 151 9.97 11.60 1.17
N GLU A 152 10.88 12.28 0.46
CA GLU A 152 10.92 13.74 0.43
C GLU A 152 9.61 14.37 -0.05
N LEU A 153 8.92 13.73 -1.01
CA LEU A 153 7.60 14.18 -1.47
C LEU A 153 6.56 14.20 -0.35
N PHE A 154 6.67 13.30 0.63
CA PHE A 154 5.70 13.21 1.72
C PHE A 154 6.02 14.22 2.84
N LEU A 155 7.28 14.61 2.96
CA LEU A 155 7.73 15.62 3.93
C LEU A 155 7.45 17.04 3.44
N ASP A 156 7.53 17.28 2.14
CA ASP A 156 7.18 18.55 1.51
C ASP A 156 6.28 18.33 0.27
N PRO A 157 4.98 18.05 0.49
CA PRO A 157 4.07 17.67 -0.58
C PRO A 157 3.62 18.85 -1.47
N GLY A 158 3.90 20.10 -1.08
CA GLY A 158 3.32 21.26 -1.77
C GLY A 158 1.78 21.17 -1.81
N ASP A 159 1.21 21.23 -3.01
CA ASP A 159 -0.24 21.11 -3.25
C ASP A 159 -0.71 19.65 -3.41
N SER A 160 0.20 18.67 -3.40
CA SER A 160 -0.14 17.26 -3.55
C SER A 160 -0.83 16.69 -2.32
N ILE A 161 -1.84 15.85 -2.53
CA ILE A 161 -2.41 15.02 -1.47
C ILE A 161 -1.59 13.74 -1.32
N THR A 162 -1.28 13.34 -0.09
CA THR A 162 -0.45 12.15 0.17
C THR A 162 -1.24 11.08 0.91
N ILE A 163 -1.15 9.85 0.42
CA ILE A 163 -1.82 8.67 0.96
C ILE A 163 -0.73 7.66 1.29
N GLY A 164 -0.62 7.28 2.56
CA GLY A 164 0.25 6.19 2.99
C GLY A 164 -0.55 4.91 3.20
N ILE A 165 0.00 3.78 2.80
CA ILE A 165 -0.51 2.44 3.07
C ILE A 165 0.64 1.60 3.63
N GLY A 166 0.46 1.05 4.82
CA GLY A 166 1.46 0.19 5.46
C GLY A 166 0.86 -0.70 6.54
N ASP A 167 1.68 -1.60 7.05
CA ASP A 167 1.27 -2.64 7.99
C ASP A 167 2.21 -2.82 9.20
N GLY A 168 3.36 -2.12 9.24
CA GLY A 168 4.40 -2.31 10.25
C GLY A 168 4.71 -1.09 11.12
N GLY A 169 4.58 0.12 10.58
CA GLY A 169 4.85 1.39 11.27
C GLY A 169 6.14 2.11 10.85
N ASN A 170 6.99 1.47 10.03
CA ASN A 170 8.19 2.06 9.43
C ASN A 170 7.95 2.60 8.01
N GLU A 171 6.75 2.44 7.46
CA GLU A 171 6.36 2.84 6.11
C GLU A 171 5.92 4.31 6.06
N MET A 172 6.11 4.95 4.91
CA MET A 172 5.68 6.30 4.62
C MET A 172 4.18 6.47 4.92
N GLY A 173 3.85 7.51 5.68
CA GLY A 173 2.49 7.78 6.16
C GLY A 173 2.27 7.38 7.61
N MET A 174 2.96 6.34 8.11
CA MET A 174 2.83 5.90 9.51
C MET A 174 3.33 6.94 10.52
N GLY A 175 4.06 7.97 10.08
CA GLY A 175 4.36 9.14 10.90
C GLY A 175 3.10 9.81 11.50
N LYS A 176 1.93 9.65 10.86
CA LYS A 176 0.63 10.12 11.38
C LYS A 176 0.20 9.42 12.68
N VAL A 177 0.66 8.18 12.90
CA VAL A 177 0.37 7.36 14.08
C VAL A 177 1.65 6.99 14.85
N ARG A 178 2.72 7.77 14.67
CA ARG A 178 4.07 7.47 15.19
C ARG A 178 4.10 7.09 16.66
N GLU A 179 3.42 7.85 17.53
CA GLU A 179 3.40 7.56 18.97
C GLU A 179 2.72 6.22 19.27
N ARG A 180 1.68 5.85 18.51
CA ARG A 180 1.03 4.53 18.62
C ARG A 180 1.96 3.41 18.18
N VAL A 181 2.77 3.64 17.15
CA VAL A 181 3.82 2.70 16.72
C VAL A 181 4.85 2.50 17.82
N ILE A 182 5.34 3.59 18.41
CA ILE A 182 6.30 3.57 19.52
C ILE A 182 5.78 2.75 20.70
N ASP A 183 4.52 2.93 21.06
CA ASP A 183 3.93 2.28 22.23
C ASP A 183 3.52 0.83 22.00
N SER A 184 3.08 0.49 20.77
CA SER A 184 2.34 -0.75 20.53
C SER A 184 3.09 -1.77 19.67
N ILE A 185 4.02 -1.33 18.82
CA ILE A 185 4.69 -2.21 17.86
C ILE A 185 6.02 -2.71 18.43
N PRO A 186 6.36 -4.01 18.27
CA PRO A 186 7.68 -4.51 18.62
C PRO A 186 8.79 -3.69 17.97
N ARG A 187 9.74 -3.18 18.78
CA ARG A 187 10.80 -2.26 18.35
C ARG A 187 10.30 -0.89 17.84
N GLY A 188 9.06 -0.50 18.14
CA GLY A 188 8.45 0.78 17.77
C GLY A 188 9.38 2.00 17.91
N PRO A 189 10.02 2.24 19.07
CA PRO A 189 10.94 3.37 19.24
C PRO A 189 12.14 3.37 18.29
N GLN A 190 12.50 2.21 17.73
CA GLN A 190 13.61 2.06 16.79
C GLN A 190 13.14 2.28 15.36
N ILE A 191 11.93 1.81 15.00
CA ILE A 191 11.50 1.72 13.60
C ILE A 191 10.54 2.82 13.16
N ALA A 192 9.88 3.50 14.11
CA ALA A 192 8.78 4.41 13.81
C ALA A 192 9.23 5.57 12.90
N THR A 193 8.74 5.55 11.66
CA THR A 193 9.01 6.60 10.69
C THR A 193 8.49 7.95 11.17
N ILE A 194 9.14 9.04 10.75
CA ILE A 194 8.63 10.40 10.97
C ILE A 194 7.78 10.90 9.81
N VAL A 195 7.74 10.16 8.69
CA VAL A 195 7.10 10.61 7.45
C VAL A 195 5.58 10.48 7.56
N PRO A 196 4.82 11.59 7.63
CA PRO A 196 3.36 11.55 7.73
C PRO A 196 2.72 11.46 6.34
N ALA A 197 1.40 11.32 6.30
CA ALA A 197 0.58 11.47 5.10
C ALA A 197 -0.74 12.17 5.44
N HIS A 198 -1.36 12.81 4.45
CA HIS A 198 -2.69 13.41 4.62
C HIS A 198 -3.72 12.32 4.97
N HIS A 199 -3.71 11.20 4.26
CA HIS A 199 -4.49 10.00 4.57
C HIS A 199 -3.55 8.81 4.85
N LEU A 200 -3.91 7.95 5.80
CA LEU A 200 -3.16 6.76 6.15
C LEU A 200 -4.12 5.58 6.23
N LEU A 201 -3.88 4.53 5.46
CA LEU A 201 -4.57 3.26 5.59
C LEU A 201 -3.61 2.27 6.25
N VAL A 202 -4.05 1.72 7.39
CA VAL A 202 -3.36 0.62 8.05
C VAL A 202 -4.11 -0.67 7.72
N ALA A 203 -3.40 -1.67 7.22
CA ALA A 203 -3.97 -2.93 6.78
C ALA A 203 -3.07 -4.10 7.19
N GLY A 204 -3.58 -5.33 7.07
CA GLY A 204 -2.82 -6.56 7.38
C GLY A 204 -1.66 -6.85 6.44
N THR A 205 -1.67 -6.26 5.24
CA THR A 205 -0.56 -6.12 4.30
C THR A 205 -0.77 -4.83 3.48
N GLY A 206 0.28 -4.30 2.86
CA GLY A 206 0.20 -3.15 1.96
C GLY A 206 -0.73 -3.39 0.75
N ASP A 207 -0.66 -4.58 0.16
CA ASP A 207 -1.55 -5.01 -0.93
C ASP A 207 -3.04 -4.91 -0.55
N TRP A 208 -3.39 -5.36 0.65
CA TRP A 208 -4.79 -5.35 1.11
C TRP A 208 -5.28 -3.93 1.36
N GLY A 209 -4.43 -3.06 1.93
CA GLY A 209 -4.76 -1.66 2.10
C GLY A 209 -5.05 -0.96 0.76
N ALA A 210 -4.25 -1.25 -0.26
CA ALA A 210 -4.48 -0.75 -1.61
C ALA A 210 -5.75 -1.32 -2.26
N TRP A 211 -6.04 -2.61 -2.09
CA TRP A 211 -7.33 -3.17 -2.55
C TRP A 211 -8.52 -2.56 -1.82
N GLY A 212 -8.39 -2.28 -0.52
CA GLY A 212 -9.41 -1.54 0.25
C GLY A 212 -9.61 -0.12 -0.28
N LEU A 213 -8.54 0.58 -0.67
CA LEU A 213 -8.63 1.89 -1.30
C LEU A 213 -9.34 1.81 -2.65
N VAL A 214 -9.03 0.81 -3.49
CA VAL A 214 -9.74 0.57 -4.76
C VAL A 214 -11.21 0.23 -4.53
N ALA A 215 -11.53 -0.57 -3.50
CA ALA A 215 -12.91 -0.85 -3.11
C ALA A 215 -13.64 0.42 -2.69
N GLY A 216 -13.03 1.25 -1.84
CA GLY A 216 -13.59 2.53 -1.43
C GLY A 216 -13.81 3.46 -2.63
N LEU A 217 -12.83 3.57 -3.53
CA LEU A 217 -12.95 4.36 -4.75
C LEU A 217 -14.09 3.84 -5.63
N SER A 218 -14.27 2.52 -5.73
CA SER A 218 -15.38 1.90 -6.45
C SER A 218 -16.75 2.37 -5.97
N LEU A 219 -16.92 2.50 -4.65
CA LEU A 219 -18.15 3.02 -4.04
C LEU A 219 -18.37 4.49 -4.42
N VAL A 220 -17.32 5.31 -4.34
CA VAL A 220 -17.43 6.74 -4.64
C VAL A 220 -17.75 6.99 -6.12
N VAL A 221 -17.16 6.21 -7.04
CA VAL A 221 -17.40 6.37 -8.49
C VAL A 221 -18.66 5.64 -8.98
N GLY A 222 -19.27 4.78 -8.15
CA GLY A 222 -20.48 4.03 -8.50
C GLY A 222 -20.26 2.87 -9.48
N ARG A 223 -19.05 2.32 -9.56
CA ARG A 223 -18.72 1.12 -10.36
C ARG A 223 -17.54 0.36 -9.78
N SER A 224 -17.53 -0.97 -9.89
CA SER A 224 -16.42 -1.78 -9.40
C SER A 224 -15.14 -1.52 -10.21
N LEU A 225 -14.07 -1.18 -9.50
CA LEU A 225 -12.71 -1.01 -10.01
C LEU A 225 -11.75 -2.07 -9.46
N LEU A 226 -12.25 -2.97 -8.61
CA LEU A 226 -11.46 -4.04 -8.03
C LEU A 226 -10.96 -5.00 -9.12
N PRO A 227 -9.70 -5.46 -9.03
CA PRO A 227 -9.23 -6.53 -9.89
C PRO A 227 -9.99 -7.82 -9.59
N SER A 228 -10.15 -8.70 -10.60
CA SER A 228 -10.61 -10.05 -10.32
C SER A 228 -9.56 -10.85 -9.53
N VAL A 229 -10.00 -11.92 -8.87
CA VAL A 229 -9.09 -12.82 -8.15
C VAL A 229 -8.06 -13.44 -9.10
N GLU A 230 -8.47 -13.79 -10.32
CA GLU A 230 -7.61 -14.35 -11.35
C GLU A 230 -6.57 -13.33 -11.83
N GLN A 231 -6.97 -12.07 -12.01
CA GLN A 231 -6.07 -10.99 -12.40
C GLN A 231 -5.04 -10.71 -11.31
N ALA A 232 -5.46 -10.60 -10.05
CA ALA A 232 -4.57 -10.42 -8.92
C ALA A 232 -3.61 -11.63 -8.76
N ARG A 233 -4.09 -12.86 -9.00
CA ARG A 233 -3.22 -14.05 -9.01
C ARG A 233 -2.15 -13.95 -10.09
N GLY A 234 -2.55 -13.59 -11.31
CA GLY A 234 -1.64 -13.45 -12.44
C GLY A 234 -0.61 -12.34 -12.26
N TRP A 235 -0.87 -11.33 -11.43
CA TRP A 235 0.14 -10.36 -11.00
C TRP A 235 1.14 -10.99 -10.03
N LEU A 236 0.67 -11.64 -8.96
CA LEU A 236 1.54 -12.29 -7.99
C LEU A 236 2.46 -13.33 -8.65
N ASP A 237 1.93 -14.16 -9.54
CA ASP A 237 2.73 -15.14 -10.28
C ASP A 237 3.83 -14.48 -11.12
N ARG A 238 3.56 -13.32 -11.71
CA ARG A 238 4.58 -12.54 -12.44
C ARG A 238 5.63 -11.96 -11.52
N PHE A 239 5.24 -11.46 -10.34
CA PHE A 239 6.18 -10.90 -9.37
C PHE A 239 7.16 -11.97 -8.86
N VAL A 240 6.62 -13.15 -8.52
CA VAL A 240 7.41 -14.31 -8.11
C VAL A 240 8.35 -14.77 -9.24
N ALA A 241 7.85 -14.84 -10.49
CA ALA A 241 8.67 -15.19 -11.65
C ALA A 241 9.78 -14.15 -11.93
N ALA A 242 9.53 -12.88 -11.60
CA ALA A 242 10.50 -11.79 -11.68
C ALA A 242 11.52 -11.80 -10.52
N GLY A 243 11.33 -12.68 -9.52
CA GLY A 243 12.24 -12.83 -8.38
C GLY A 243 11.85 -12.01 -7.15
N ALA A 244 10.62 -11.47 -7.07
CA ALA A 244 10.11 -10.89 -5.83
C ALA A 244 10.00 -11.98 -4.76
N VAL A 245 10.34 -11.64 -3.53
CA VAL A 245 10.46 -12.61 -2.42
C VAL A 245 9.46 -12.34 -1.31
N ASP A 246 9.09 -13.39 -0.59
CA ASP A 246 8.37 -13.22 0.67
C ASP A 246 9.36 -12.87 1.81
N PRO A 247 9.10 -11.85 2.64
CA PRO A 247 10.06 -11.40 3.65
C PRO A 247 10.23 -12.37 4.84
N PHE A 248 9.34 -13.37 4.97
CA PHE A 248 9.42 -14.39 6.02
C PHE A 248 10.18 -15.63 5.55
N SER A 249 9.87 -16.15 4.36
CA SER A 249 10.54 -17.33 3.81
C SER A 249 11.85 -17.00 3.07
N LEU A 250 12.00 -15.74 2.63
CA LEU A 250 13.16 -15.21 1.90
C LEU A 250 13.37 -15.86 0.53
N VAL A 251 12.34 -16.48 -0.02
CA VAL A 251 12.37 -17.09 -1.35
C VAL A 251 11.24 -16.53 -2.19
N ALA A 252 11.39 -16.65 -3.51
CA ALA A 252 10.35 -16.29 -4.46
C ALA A 252 9.25 -17.37 -4.43
N GLU A 253 8.18 -17.08 -3.70
CA GLU A 253 6.99 -17.93 -3.63
C GLU A 253 5.73 -17.07 -3.63
N ALA A 254 4.60 -17.66 -4.00
CA ALA A 254 3.32 -16.95 -4.11
C ALA A 254 2.69 -16.70 -2.73
N ARG A 255 3.37 -15.87 -1.95
CA ARG A 255 3.01 -15.37 -0.63
C ARG A 255 3.25 -13.87 -0.56
N VAL A 256 2.52 -13.26 0.37
CA VAL A 256 2.70 -11.87 0.78
C VAL A 256 2.73 -11.92 2.29
N ASP A 257 3.83 -11.48 2.89
CA ASP A 257 3.99 -11.40 4.35
C ASP A 257 3.75 -12.70 5.12
N GLY A 258 4.26 -13.80 4.56
CA GLY A 258 4.15 -15.15 5.09
C GLY A 258 2.76 -15.77 4.86
N LEU A 259 1.79 -14.99 4.38
CA LEU A 259 0.43 -15.43 4.11
C LEU A 259 0.35 -16.08 2.73
N SER A 260 -0.39 -17.18 2.65
CA SER A 260 -0.61 -17.85 1.36
C SER A 260 -1.56 -17.04 0.49
N TRP A 261 -1.46 -17.23 -0.83
CA TRP A 261 -2.37 -16.63 -1.79
C TRP A 261 -3.85 -16.84 -1.45
N GLU A 262 -4.23 -17.99 -0.89
CA GLU A 262 -5.62 -18.31 -0.55
C GLU A 262 -6.21 -17.33 0.48
N VAL A 263 -5.39 -16.82 1.40
CA VAL A 263 -5.79 -15.81 2.39
C VAL A 263 -6.10 -14.49 1.68
N GLY A 264 -5.20 -14.03 0.81
CA GLY A 264 -5.40 -12.80 0.01
C GLY A 264 -6.59 -12.92 -0.94
N ALA A 265 -6.75 -14.07 -1.61
CA ALA A 265 -7.88 -14.34 -2.50
C ALA A 265 -9.23 -14.32 -1.75
N ALA A 266 -9.28 -14.87 -0.54
CA ALA A 266 -10.49 -14.80 0.29
C ALA A 266 -10.80 -13.34 0.68
N LEU A 267 -9.79 -12.57 1.08
CA LEU A 267 -9.95 -11.15 1.40
C LEU A 267 -10.46 -10.33 0.20
N LEU A 268 -9.90 -10.54 -0.99
CA LEU A 268 -10.35 -9.84 -2.19
C LEU A 268 -11.80 -10.20 -2.56
N ARG A 269 -12.21 -11.46 -2.40
CA ARG A 269 -13.63 -11.86 -2.57
C ARG A 269 -14.54 -11.16 -1.55
N ASP A 270 -14.07 -10.95 -0.32
CA ASP A 270 -14.85 -10.24 0.69
C ASP A 270 -15.04 -8.76 0.32
N LEU A 271 -14.01 -8.11 -0.24
CA LEU A 271 -14.12 -6.75 -0.78
C LEU A 271 -15.12 -6.68 -1.94
N HIS A 272 -15.05 -7.62 -2.90
CA HIS A 272 -16.05 -7.72 -3.98
C HIS A 272 -17.46 -7.85 -3.42
N ARG A 273 -17.70 -8.70 -2.41
CA ARG A 273 -19.03 -8.85 -1.79
C ARG A 273 -19.58 -7.54 -1.21
N VAL A 274 -18.73 -6.69 -0.63
CA VAL A 274 -19.18 -5.38 -0.11
C VAL A 274 -19.50 -4.44 -1.26
N VAL A 275 -18.62 -4.35 -2.26
CA VAL A 275 -18.79 -3.46 -3.42
C VAL A 275 -20.01 -3.86 -4.24
N ASP A 276 -20.18 -5.14 -4.56
CA ASP A 276 -21.31 -5.65 -5.36
C ASP A 276 -22.65 -5.42 -4.63
N ALA A 277 -22.68 -5.63 -3.31
CA ALA A 277 -23.87 -5.37 -2.52
C ALA A 277 -24.29 -3.89 -2.52
N GLU A 278 -23.34 -2.96 -2.47
CA GLU A 278 -23.61 -1.52 -2.50
C GLU A 278 -23.98 -1.04 -3.91
N LEU A 279 -23.37 -1.62 -4.96
CA LEU A 279 -23.62 -1.26 -6.35
C LEU A 279 -24.85 -1.98 -6.96
N GLY A 280 -25.41 -2.97 -6.26
CA GLY A 280 -26.55 -3.75 -6.72
C GLY A 280 -26.22 -4.72 -7.86
N ALA A 281 -25.00 -5.26 -7.87
CA ALA A 281 -24.47 -6.18 -8.89
C ALA A 281 -24.64 -7.67 -8.51
#